data_AF-A0A140K3P3-F1
#
_entry.id   AF-A0A140K3P3-F1
#
_cell.length_a   1.000
_cell.length_b   1.000
_cell.length_c   1.000
_cell.angle_alpha   90.00
_cell.angle_beta   90.00
_cell.angle_gamma   90.00
#
_symmetry.space_group_name_H-M   'P 1'
#
loop_
_entity.id
_entity.type
_entity.pdbx_description
1 polymer ?
#
loop_
_entity_poly.entity_id
_entity_poly.type
_entity_poly.pdbx_seq_one_letter_code
_entity_poly.pdbx_strand_id
1 'polypeptide(L)' 'MSIEDRAKATAKNIEGKAQEIIGNVTGDPKDQAEGKAKQGEAQVRHTVENAKDDLKKAID' A
#
# COMPACT_ATOMS: atom_id res chain seq x y z
N MET A 1 35.16 -11.21 3.53
CA MET A 1 34.57 -9.88 3.81
C MET A 1 35.26 -9.32 5.04
N SER A 2 35.84 -8.12 4.94
CA SER A 2 36.58 -7.48 6.03
C SER A 2 35.64 -6.84 7.06
N ILE A 3 36.17 -6.47 8.23
CA ILE A 3 35.41 -5.77 9.28
C ILE A 3 34.86 -4.43 8.77
N GLU A 4 35.59 -3.75 7.89
CA GLU A 4 35.12 -2.55 7.18
C GLU A 4 33.88 -2.79 6.32
N ASP A 5 33.78 -3.94 5.64
CA ASP A 5 32.58 -4.30 4.87
C ASP A 5 31.37 -4.46 5.79
N ARG A 6 31.57 -5.06 6.98
CA ARG A 6 30.49 -5.22 7.98
C ARG A 6 30.04 -3.88 8.56
N ALA A 7 30.97 -2.95 8.80
CA ALA A 7 30.64 -1.61 9.28
C ALA A 7 29.85 -0.81 8.22
N LYS A 8 30.28 -0.85 6.95
CA LYS A 8 29.54 -0.23 5.83
C LYS A 8 28.15 -0.81 5.64
N ALA A 9 28.01 -2.14 5.75
CA ALA A 9 26.70 -2.79 5.67
C ALA A 9 25.76 -2.34 6.80
N THR A 10 26.29 -2.18 8.01
CA THR A 10 25.53 -1.72 9.17
C THR A 10 25.09 -0.26 9.02
N ALA A 11 25.97 0.62 8.54
CA ALA A 11 25.64 2.02 8.27
C ALA A 11 24.53 2.17 7.21
N LYS A 12 24.64 1.43 6.10
CA LYS A 12 23.59 1.39 5.06
C LYS A 12 22.24 0.91 5.59
N ASN A 13 22.22 -0.06 6.50
CA ASN A 13 20.98 -0.55 7.11
C ASN A 13 20.30 0.52 7.98
N ILE A 14 21.08 1.35 8.69
CA ILE A 14 20.53 2.43 9.53
C ILE A 14 19.97 3.55 8.64
N GLU A 15 20.69 3.93 7.58
CA GLU A 15 20.22 4.93 6.60
C GLU A 15 18.94 4.48 5.89
N GLY A 16 18.89 3.20 5.47
CA GLY A 16 17.69 2.60 4.87
C GLY A 16 16.49 2.62 5.83
N LYS A 17 16.70 2.27 7.11
CA LYS A 17 15.63 2.37 8.13
C LYS A 17 15.17 3.80 8.35
N ALA A 18 16.08 4.78 8.34
CA ALA A 18 15.71 6.18 8.45
C ALA A 18 14.88 6.65 7.25
N GLN A 19 15.24 6.24 6.02
CA GLN A 19 14.45 6.49 4.82
C GLN A 19 13.08 5.80 4.85
N GLU A 20 13.01 4.59 5.40
CA GLU A 20 11.75 3.85 5.54
C GLU A 20 10.81 4.52 6.55
N ILE A 21 11.35 5.01 7.69
CA ILE A 21 10.61 5.81 8.66
C ILE A 21 10.14 7.12 8.03
N ILE A 22 11.03 7.82 7.31
CA ILE A 22 10.67 9.05 6.60
C ILE A 22 9.61 8.75 5.54
N GLY A 23 9.70 7.67 4.77
CA GLY A 23 8.69 7.29 3.78
C GLY A 23 7.32 6.98 4.40
N ASN A 24 7.32 6.21 5.51
CA ASN A 24 6.09 5.88 6.24
C ASN A 24 5.48 7.10 6.96
N VAL A 25 6.30 8.00 7.50
CA VAL A 25 5.84 9.22 8.20
C VAL A 25 5.45 10.31 7.21
N THR A 26 6.17 10.44 6.10
CA THR A 26 5.91 11.46 5.06
C THR A 26 4.66 11.11 4.27
N GLY A 27 4.27 9.82 4.20
CA GLY A 27 3.00 9.38 3.61
C GLY A 27 2.80 10.04 2.26
N ASP A 28 3.65 9.70 1.29
CA ASP A 28 3.76 10.40 0.01
C ASP A 28 2.34 10.73 -0.51
N PRO A 29 2.00 12.02 -0.69
CA PRO A 29 0.61 12.43 -0.93
C PRO A 29 0.01 11.77 -2.19
N LYS A 30 0.88 11.28 -3.10
CA LYS A 30 0.50 10.43 -4.22
C LYS A 30 -0.02 9.06 -3.78
N ASP A 31 0.66 8.35 -2.89
CA ASP A 31 0.24 7.03 -2.39
C ASP A 31 -1.04 7.11 -1.56
N GLN A 32 -1.21 8.17 -0.75
CA GLN A 32 -2.49 8.40 -0.07
C GLN A 32 -3.63 8.69 -1.04
N ALA A 33 -3.38 9.49 -2.09
CA ALA A 33 -4.39 9.78 -3.11
C ALA A 33 -4.75 8.53 -3.93
N GLU A 34 -3.76 7.73 -4.33
CA GLU A 34 -3.98 6.44 -5.00
C GLU A 34 -4.74 5.46 -4.11
N GLY A 35 -4.38 5.37 -2.83
CA GLY A 35 -5.07 4.52 -1.85
C GLY A 35 -6.55 4.89 -1.72
N LYS A 36 -6.86 6.19 -1.60
CA LYS A 36 -8.25 6.68 -1.55
C LYS A 36 -9.00 6.43 -2.86
N ALA A 37 -8.35 6.61 -4.00
CA ALA A 37 -8.96 6.34 -5.31
C ALA A 37 -9.30 4.85 -5.48
N LYS A 38 -8.38 3.95 -5.12
CA LYS A 38 -8.59 2.49 -5.15
C LYS A 38 -9.72 2.06 -4.20
N GLN A 39 -9.81 2.66 -3.01
CA GLN A 39 -10.92 2.41 -2.09
C GLN A 39 -12.27 2.84 -2.65
N GLY A 40 -12.33 3.98 -3.35
CA GLY A 40 -13.54 4.44 -4.04
C GLY A 40 -13.96 3.49 -5.16
N GLU A 41 -13.02 3.07 -6.00
CA GLU A 41 -13.29 2.14 -7.09
C GLU A 41 -13.78 0.78 -6.57
N ALA A 42 -13.19 0.29 -5.48
CA ALA A 42 -13.59 -0.96 -4.85
C ALA A 42 -15.04 -0.91 -4.30
N GLN A 43 -15.45 0.20 -3.68
CA GLN A 43 -16.83 0.37 -3.20
C GLN A 43 -17.85 0.35 -4.35
N VAL A 44 -17.54 1.03 -5.45
CA VAL A 44 -18.40 1.05 -6.64
C VAL A 44 -18.55 -0.36 -7.22
N ARG A 45 -17.44 -1.08 -7.38
CA ARG A 45 -17.47 -2.48 -7.86
C ARG A 45 -18.29 -3.38 -6.96
N HIS A 46 -18.09 -3.30 -5.63
CA HIS A 46 -18.88 -4.07 -4.67
C HIS A 46 -20.38 -3.76 -4.76
N THR A 47 -20.74 -2.50 -4.95
CA THR A 47 -22.15 -2.09 -5.07
C THR A 47 -22.79 -2.69 -6.32
N VAL A 48 -22.06 -2.66 -7.45
CA VAL A 48 -22.51 -3.27 -8.71
C VAL A 48 -22.62 -4.79 -8.59
N GLU A 49 -21.64 -5.45 -7.96
CA GLU A 49 -21.64 -6.89 -7.75
C GLU A 49 -22.81 -7.32 -6.84
N ASN A 50 -23.05 -6.61 -5.74
CA ASN A 50 -24.19 -6.88 -4.86
C ASN A 50 -25.52 -6.74 -5.60
N ALA A 51 -25.70 -5.68 -6.40
CA ALA A 51 -26.92 -5.49 -7.20
C ALA A 51 -27.12 -6.61 -8.24
N LYS A 52 -26.04 -7.12 -8.85
CA LYS A 52 -26.10 -8.28 -9.75
C LYS A 52 -26.48 -9.55 -8.99
N ASP A 53 -25.93 -9.77 -7.80
CA ASP A 53 -26.21 -10.95 -6.99
C ASP A 53 -27.66 -10.95 -6.49
N ASP A 54 -28.20 -9.81 -6.06
CA ASP A 54 -29.61 -9.64 -5.70
C ASP A 54 -30.55 -9.90 -6.89
N LEU A 55 -30.22 -9.38 -8.08
CA LEU A 55 -31.01 -9.65 -9.28
C LEU A 55 -30.99 -11.13 -9.65
N LYS A 56 -29.84 -11.79 -9.52
CA LYS A 56 -29.71 -13.22 -9.78
C LYS A 56 -30.57 -14.04 -8.81
N LYS A 57 -30.57 -13.70 -7.51
CA LYS A 57 -31.42 -14.34 -6.50
C LYS A 57 -32.92 -14.11 -6.71
N ALA A 58 -33.32 -13.01 -7.35
CA ALA A 58 -34.72 -12.72 -7.63
C ALA A 58 -35.25 -13.45 -8.89
N ILE A 59 -34.34 -13.92 -9.76
CA ILE A 59 -34.68 -14.63 -11.01
C ILE A 59 -34.59 -16.16 -10.82
N ASP A 60 -33.77 -16.64 -9.87
CA ASP A 60 -33.74 -18.05 -9.41
C ASP A 60 -35.00 -18.39 -8.57
#